data_AF-A0A523TMF6-F1
#
_entry.id   AF-A0A523TMF6-F1
#
_cell.length_a   1.000
_cell.length_b   1.000
_cell.length_c   1.000
_cell.angle_alpha   90.00
_cell.angle_beta   90.00
_cell.angle_gamma   90.00
#
_symmetry.space_group_name_H-M   'P 1'
#
loop_
_entity.id
_entity.type
_entity.pdbx_description
1 polymer ?
#
loop_
_entity_poly.entity_id
_entity_poly.type
_entity_poly.pdbx_seq_one_letter_code
_entity_poly.pdbx_strand_id
1 'polypeptide(L)'
;MGKRHCFTYQRERDEFTIIEKTDMIEQYFSYLGEEPTKLETYASQSGSDAVLLFDSDENKWTLIYAQGSGIVTQRTARRRADSASRSGIQLSSGERIGANAPLIEISDSNIGDLSKSVQNKYLSHIDLRGLE
;
A
#
# COMPACT_ATOMS: atom_id res chain seq x y z
N MET A 1 23.10 9.23 -5.65
CA MET A 1 21.63 9.30 -5.73
C MET A 1 21.15 7.87 -5.73
N GLY A 2 20.32 7.53 -4.76
CA GLY A 2 19.70 6.21 -4.67
C GLY A 2 18.80 5.95 -5.86
N LYS A 3 18.64 4.67 -6.20
CA LYS A 3 17.67 4.25 -7.21
C LYS A 3 16.29 4.23 -6.58
N ARG A 4 15.35 4.90 -7.23
CA ARG A 4 13.94 4.85 -6.90
C ARG A 4 13.23 3.87 -7.82
N HIS A 5 12.37 3.04 -7.25
CA HIS A 5 11.59 2.08 -8.01
C HIS A 5 10.11 2.27 -7.71
N CYS A 6 9.27 2.16 -8.73
CA CYS A 6 7.83 2.27 -8.63
C CYS A 6 7.19 1.01 -9.20
N PHE A 7 6.19 0.50 -8.50
CA PHE A 7 5.41 -0.66 -8.89
C PHE A 7 3.93 -0.37 -8.77
N THR A 8 3.14 -0.84 -9.72
CA THR A 8 1.68 -0.76 -9.69
C THR A 8 1.10 -2.13 -9.46
N TYR A 9 0.08 -2.19 -8.62
CA TYR A 9 -0.73 -3.38 -8.42
C TYR A 9 -1.96 -3.31 -9.31
N GLN A 10 -2.22 -4.41 -10.01
CA GLN A 10 -3.45 -4.61 -10.77
C GLN A 10 -4.13 -5.87 -10.25
N ARG A 11 -5.38 -5.73 -9.79
CA ARG A 11 -6.15 -6.84 -9.23
C ARG A 11 -6.31 -8.01 -10.19
N GLU A 12 -6.43 -7.75 -11.48
CA GLU A 12 -6.59 -8.79 -12.51
C GLU A 12 -5.39 -9.72 -12.60
N ARG A 13 -4.18 -9.21 -12.31
CA ARG A 13 -2.93 -9.96 -12.35
C ARG A 13 -2.48 -10.46 -10.97
N ASP A 14 -3.02 -9.86 -9.91
CA ASP A 14 -2.66 -10.13 -8.52
C ASP A 14 -1.15 -10.04 -8.25
N GLU A 15 -0.48 -9.08 -8.90
CA GLU A 15 0.95 -8.85 -8.77
C GLU A 15 1.30 -7.36 -8.86
N PHE A 16 2.48 -7.01 -8.36
CA PHE A 16 3.10 -5.70 -8.54
C PHE A 16 3.97 -5.72 -9.79
N THR A 17 3.64 -4.89 -10.77
CA THR A 17 4.41 -4.69 -12.00
C THR A 17 5.27 -3.45 -11.91
N ILE A 18 6.52 -3.53 -12.33
CA ILE A 18 7.44 -2.38 -12.33
C ILE A 18 7.03 -1.34 -13.37
N ILE A 19 7.13 -0.07 -13.00
CA ILE A 19 7.14 1.05 -13.93
C ILE A 19 8.59 1.38 -14.27
N GLU A 20 8.95 1.29 -15.55
CA GLU A 20 10.29 1.61 -16.04
C GLU A 20 10.42 3.05 -16.55
N LYS A 21 9.29 3.76 -16.75
CA LYS A 21 9.29 5.14 -17.23
C LYS A 21 9.73 6.11 -16.13
N THR A 22 10.95 6.65 -16.25
CA THR A 22 11.56 7.57 -15.28
C THR A 22 10.65 8.74 -14.90
N ASP A 23 10.04 9.41 -15.88
CA ASP A 23 9.16 10.57 -15.65
C ASP A 23 7.99 10.24 -14.71
N MET A 24 7.42 9.03 -14.84
CA MET A 24 6.33 8.59 -13.98
C MET A 24 6.84 8.27 -12.58
N ILE A 25 8.02 7.65 -12.46
CA ILE A 25 8.64 7.38 -11.15
C ILE A 25 8.86 8.71 -10.43
N GLU A 26 9.48 9.70 -11.08
CA GLU A 26 9.72 11.02 -10.49
C GLU A 26 8.43 11.71 -10.06
N GLN A 27 7.37 11.61 -10.89
CA GLN A 27 6.06 12.16 -10.55
C GLN A 27 5.44 11.50 -9.30
N TYR A 28 5.51 10.18 -9.17
CA TYR A 28 5.08 9.48 -7.96
C TYR A 28 5.88 9.92 -6.73
N PHE A 29 7.20 10.06 -6.83
CA PHE A 29 8.02 10.51 -5.71
C PHE A 29 7.84 12.01 -5.38
N SER A 30 7.52 12.85 -6.36
CA SER A 30 7.16 14.26 -6.14
C SER A 30 5.85 14.38 -5.37
N TYR A 31 4.80 13.67 -5.79
CA TYR A 31 3.52 13.69 -5.07
C TYR A 31 3.60 13.06 -3.67
N LEU A 32 4.52 12.12 -3.45
CA LEU A 32 4.80 11.57 -2.14
C LEU A 32 5.31 12.62 -1.14
N GLY A 33 6.11 13.58 -1.60
CA GLY A 33 6.65 14.66 -0.76
C GLY A 33 5.67 15.82 -0.54
N GLU A 34 4.73 16.03 -1.47
CA GLU A 34 3.79 17.16 -1.41
C GLU A 34 2.47 16.81 -0.73
N GLU A 35 1.74 15.80 -1.24
CA GLU A 35 0.36 15.55 -0.85
C GLU A 35 -0.07 14.11 -1.18
N PRO A 36 -0.20 13.23 -0.17
CA PRO A 36 -0.59 11.84 -0.37
C PRO A 36 -1.90 11.64 -1.13
N THR A 37 -2.88 12.53 -0.96
CA THR A 37 -4.19 12.44 -1.63
C THR A 37 -4.07 12.53 -3.16
N LYS A 38 -3.07 13.27 -3.67
CA LYS A 38 -2.78 13.34 -5.11
C LYS A 38 -2.26 12.02 -5.66
N LEU A 39 -1.50 11.26 -4.85
CA LEU A 39 -1.04 9.92 -5.23
C LEU A 39 -2.19 8.94 -5.40
N GLU A 40 -3.14 8.94 -4.46
CA GLU A 40 -4.30 8.05 -4.53
C GLU A 40 -5.13 8.32 -5.80
N THR A 41 -5.32 9.61 -6.13
CA THR A 41 -6.03 10.03 -7.34
C THR A 41 -5.25 9.67 -8.60
N TYR A 42 -3.94 9.93 -8.63
CA TYR A 42 -3.09 9.65 -9.78
C TYR A 42 -2.95 8.14 -10.07
N ALA A 43 -2.85 7.32 -9.01
CA ALA A 43 -2.86 5.87 -9.13
C ALA A 43 -4.17 5.36 -9.77
N SER A 44 -5.31 5.91 -9.35
CA SER A 44 -6.64 5.59 -9.89
C SER A 44 -6.76 6.00 -11.37
N GLN A 45 -6.34 7.21 -11.72
CA GLN A 45 -6.33 7.70 -13.11
C GLN A 45 -5.40 6.88 -14.03
N SER A 46 -4.33 6.32 -13.47
CA SER A 46 -3.40 5.43 -14.17
C SER A 46 -3.91 3.99 -14.28
N GLY A 47 -5.13 3.70 -13.80
CA GLY A 47 -5.74 2.37 -13.85
C GLY A 47 -5.08 1.35 -12.93
N SER A 48 -4.42 1.81 -11.87
CA SER A 48 -3.78 0.95 -10.86
C SER A 48 -4.66 0.89 -9.61
N ASP A 49 -4.67 -0.25 -8.92
CA ASP A 49 -5.44 -0.44 -7.68
C ASP A 49 -4.64 -0.03 -6.44
N ALA A 50 -3.31 -0.13 -6.52
CA ALA A 50 -2.36 0.30 -5.50
C ALA A 50 -1.00 0.60 -6.14
N VAL A 51 -0.17 1.34 -5.43
CA VAL A 51 1.19 1.70 -5.85
C VAL A 51 2.15 1.40 -4.71
N LEU A 52 3.25 0.75 -5.03
CA LEU A 52 4.34 0.42 -4.11
C LEU A 52 5.61 1.11 -4.59
N LEU A 53 6.18 1.96 -3.76
CA LEU A 53 7.37 2.75 -4.04
C LEU A 53 8.53 2.26 -3.17
N PHE A 54 9.72 2.13 -3.75
CA PHE A 54 10.96 1.86 -3.01
C PHE A 54 11.92 3.02 -3.17
N ASP A 55 12.33 3.60 -2.05
CA ASP A 55 13.43 4.56 -2.01
C ASP A 55 14.67 3.86 -1.44
N SER A 56 15.74 3.72 -2.24
CA SER A 56 16.97 3.09 -1.76
C SER A 56 17.79 3.99 -0.83
N ASP A 57 17.65 5.31 -0.92
CA ASP A 57 18.36 6.24 -0.04
C ASP A 57 17.81 6.16 1.39
N GLU A 58 16.49 6.01 1.52
CA GLU A 58 15.82 5.80 2.81
C GLU A 58 15.67 4.32 3.19
N ASN A 59 16.00 3.42 2.26
CA ASN A 59 15.79 1.98 2.36
C ASN A 59 14.40 1.61 2.90
N LYS A 60 13.34 2.16 2.28
CA LYS A 60 11.96 1.95 2.73
C LYS A 60 11.02 1.68 1.56
N TRP A 61 9.99 0.89 1.83
CA TRP A 61 8.84 0.71 0.97
C TRP A 61 7.69 1.61 1.42
N THR A 62 7.00 2.19 0.45
CA THR A 62 5.79 2.98 0.68
C THR A 62 4.65 2.41 -0.15
N LEU A 63 3.56 2.01 0.51
CA LEU A 63 2.33 1.53 -0.12
C LEU A 63 1.25 2.59 -0.05
N ILE A 64 0.61 2.83 -1.18
CA ILE A 64 -0.53 3.74 -1.36
C ILE A 64 -1.61 2.97 -2.12
N TYR A 65 -2.88 3.13 -1.73
CA TYR A 65 -3.99 2.60 -2.53
C TYR A 65 -4.55 3.65 -3.46
N ALA A 66 -5.03 3.21 -4.62
CA ALA A 66 -5.77 4.11 -5.49
C ALA A 66 -7.10 4.53 -4.85
N GLN A 67 -7.52 5.76 -5.17
CA GLN A 67 -8.81 6.27 -4.75
C GLN A 67 -9.93 5.35 -5.27
N GLY A 68 -10.80 4.90 -4.36
CA GLY A 68 -11.91 3.99 -4.67
C GLY A 68 -11.54 2.50 -4.70
N SER A 69 -10.29 2.13 -4.41
CA SER A 69 -9.88 0.73 -4.31
C SER A 69 -10.67 0.00 -3.21
N GLY A 70 -11.26 -1.15 -3.56
CA GLY A 70 -12.09 -1.92 -2.62
C GLY A 70 -11.28 -2.59 -1.51
N ILE A 71 -11.88 -2.80 -0.33
CA ILE A 71 -11.20 -3.35 0.85
C ILE A 71 -10.49 -4.69 0.62
N VAL A 72 -11.06 -5.55 -0.23
CA VAL A 72 -10.44 -6.84 -0.59
C VAL A 72 -9.18 -6.62 -1.41
N THR A 73 -9.22 -5.69 -2.37
CA THR A 73 -8.08 -5.31 -3.20
C THR A 73 -6.96 -4.73 -2.35
N GLN A 74 -7.29 -3.79 -1.45
CA GLN A 74 -6.31 -3.17 -0.55
C GLN A 74 -5.61 -4.21 0.34
N ARG A 75 -6.37 -5.13 0.96
CA ARG A 75 -5.80 -6.22 1.77
C ARG A 75 -4.89 -7.14 0.97
N THR A 76 -5.25 -7.41 -0.27
CA THR A 76 -4.45 -8.28 -1.15
C THR A 76 -3.16 -7.58 -1.58
N ALA A 77 -3.26 -6.33 -2.03
CA ALA A 77 -2.12 -5.48 -2.34
C ALA A 77 -1.16 -5.34 -1.14
N ARG A 78 -1.69 -5.14 0.08
CA ARG A 78 -0.90 -5.11 1.30
C ARG A 78 -0.13 -6.40 1.54
N ARG A 79 -0.78 -7.56 1.44
CA ARG A 79 -0.11 -8.86 1.60
C ARG A 79 1.00 -9.06 0.57
N ARG A 80 0.78 -8.60 -0.67
CA ARG A 80 1.80 -8.63 -1.73
C ARG A 80 2.96 -7.69 -1.42
N ALA A 81 2.68 -6.49 -0.91
CA ALA A 81 3.70 -5.54 -0.47
C ALA A 81 4.49 -6.04 0.75
N ASP A 82 3.84 -6.69 1.72
CA ASP A 82 4.49 -7.34 2.86
C ASP A 82 5.41 -8.48 2.40
N SER A 83 5.01 -9.24 1.37
CA SER A 83 5.90 -10.24 0.78
C SER A 83 7.11 -9.57 0.12
N ALA A 84 6.89 -8.52 -0.67
CA ALA A 84 7.95 -7.77 -1.34
C ALA A 84 8.92 -7.14 -0.33
N SER A 85 8.44 -6.59 0.79
CA SER A 85 9.29 -5.98 1.82
C SER A 85 10.18 -7.00 2.51
N ARG A 86 9.70 -8.24 2.70
CA ARG A 86 10.49 -9.33 3.29
C ARG A 86 11.48 -9.94 2.31
N SER A 87 11.03 -10.33 1.13
CA SER A 87 11.85 -11.08 0.17
C SER A 87 12.65 -10.22 -0.80
N GLY A 88 12.30 -8.93 -0.91
CA GLY A 88 12.66 -8.08 -2.02
C GLY A 88 11.91 -8.44 -3.30
N ILE A 89 12.00 -7.54 -4.29
CA ILE A 89 11.54 -7.79 -5.66
C ILE A 89 12.76 -7.99 -6.55
N GLN A 90 12.74 -9.06 -7.37
CA GLN A 90 13.77 -9.30 -8.38
C GLN A 90 13.40 -8.57 -9.67
N LEU A 91 14.27 -7.68 -10.11
CA LEU A 91 14.12 -6.93 -11.35
C LEU A 91 14.54 -7.77 -12.56
N SER A 92 14.14 -7.34 -13.76
CA SER A 92 14.57 -7.91 -15.04
C SER A 92 16.10 -7.87 -15.23
N SER A 93 16.77 -6.91 -14.59
CA SER A 93 18.24 -6.80 -14.53
C SER A 93 18.91 -7.89 -13.68
N GLY A 94 18.15 -8.69 -12.93
CA GLY A 94 18.66 -9.66 -11.95
C GLY A 94 18.94 -9.08 -10.57
N GLU A 95 18.86 -7.75 -10.40
CA GLU A 95 19.02 -7.07 -9.11
C GLU A 95 17.81 -7.35 -8.20
N ARG A 96 18.08 -7.63 -6.92
CA ARG A 96 17.03 -7.76 -5.90
C ARG A 96 17.01 -6.50 -5.04
N ILE A 97 15.88 -5.83 -5.00
CA ILE A 97 15.73 -4.56 -4.30
C ILE A 97 14.84 -4.68 -3.06
N GLY A 98 15.13 -3.86 -2.05
CA GLY A 98 14.28 -3.64 -0.87
C GLY A 98 14.01 -4.87 -0.01
N ALA A 99 14.85 -5.91 -0.06
CA ALA A 99 14.73 -7.03 0.85
C ALA A 99 14.97 -6.59 2.30
N ASN A 100 14.08 -6.97 3.21
CA ASN A 100 14.05 -6.56 4.61
C ASN A 100 13.92 -5.04 4.85
N ALA A 101 13.46 -4.28 3.86
CA ALA A 101 13.18 -2.86 4.05
C ALA A 101 11.79 -2.68 4.72
N PRO A 102 11.63 -1.73 5.66
CA PRO A 102 10.34 -1.45 6.29
C PRO A 102 9.28 -1.04 5.27
N LEU A 103 8.05 -1.50 5.48
CA LEU A 103 6.88 -1.10 4.71
C LEU A 103 6.07 -0.05 5.47
N ILE A 104 5.86 1.11 4.85
CA ILE A 104 5.05 2.21 5.35
C ILE A 104 3.79 2.30 4.49
N GLU A 105 2.63 2.38 5.13
CA GLU A 105 1.34 2.55 4.48
C GLU A 105 0.88 3.99 4.74
N ILE A 106 0.60 4.77 3.68
CA ILE A 106 0.27 6.20 3.81
C ILE A 106 -1.24 6.44 3.73
N SER A 107 -1.97 5.53 3.10
CA SER A 107 -3.43 5.60 3.03
C SER A 107 -4.08 5.39 4.39
N ASP A 108 -5.16 6.13 4.65
CA ASP A 108 -5.84 6.16 5.93
C ASP A 108 -6.28 4.75 6.35
N SER A 109 -5.76 4.31 7.50
CA SER A 109 -5.78 2.93 7.98
C SER A 109 -7.14 2.50 8.55
N ASN A 110 -8.26 2.92 7.96
CA ASN A 110 -9.59 2.41 8.32
C ASN A 110 -9.83 0.96 7.83
N ILE A 111 -8.78 0.28 7.41
CA ILE A 111 -8.78 -1.10 6.89
C ILE A 111 -8.55 -2.14 8.00
N GLY A 112 -8.42 -1.68 9.26
CA GLY A 112 -8.01 -2.50 10.39
C GLY A 112 -9.04 -2.76 11.49
N ASP A 113 -10.04 -1.91 11.73
CA ASP A 113 -10.87 -2.02 12.94
C ASP A 113 -12.29 -2.55 12.68
N LEU A 114 -12.38 -3.67 11.96
CA LEU A 114 -13.54 -4.55 12.09
C LEU A 114 -13.63 -5.16 13.50
N SER A 115 -12.54 -5.19 14.28
CA SER A 115 -12.60 -5.47 15.72
C SER A 115 -13.42 -4.43 16.48
N LYS A 116 -13.19 -3.11 16.30
CA LYS A 116 -14.05 -2.08 16.91
C LYS A 116 -15.45 -2.02 16.30
N SER A 117 -15.61 -2.27 15.01
CA SER A 117 -16.92 -2.22 14.35
C SER A 117 -17.83 -3.39 14.75
N VAL A 118 -17.26 -4.59 14.96
CA VAL A 118 -17.98 -5.76 15.46
C VAL A 118 -18.13 -5.67 16.99
N GLN A 119 -17.12 -5.24 17.74
CA GLN A 119 -17.27 -5.02 19.19
C GLN A 119 -18.38 -4.00 19.49
N ASN A 120 -18.50 -2.88 18.76
CA ASN A 120 -19.61 -1.94 18.97
C ASN A 120 -20.99 -2.49 18.57
N LYS A 121 -21.07 -3.46 17.66
CA LYS A 121 -22.35 -4.04 17.23
C LYS A 121 -22.83 -5.17 18.15
N TYR A 122 -21.94 -5.78 18.94
CA TYR A 122 -22.25 -6.86 19.88
C TYR A 122 -22.13 -6.47 21.37
N LEU A 123 -21.63 -5.27 21.71
CA LEU A 123 -21.54 -4.79 23.10
C LEU A 123 -22.66 -3.84 23.53
N SER A 124 -23.65 -3.54 22.68
CA SER A 124 -24.72 -2.61 23.06
C SER A 124 -25.81 -3.20 23.96
N HIS A 125 -25.79 -4.49 24.32
CA HIS A 125 -26.83 -5.10 25.17
C HIS A 125 -26.34 -6.17 26.14
N ILE A 126 -25.26 -5.93 26.88
CA ILE A 126 -25.05 -6.64 28.15
C ILE A 126 -24.91 -5.60 29.25
N ASP A 127 -26.06 -5.04 29.62
CA ASP A 127 -26.23 -4.38 30.91
C ASP A 127 -26.34 -5.50 31.96
N LEU A 128 -25.21 -5.86 32.59
CA LEU A 128 -25.16 -6.77 33.73
C LEU A 128 -25.41 -6.04 35.06
N ARG A 129 -26.04 -4.86 35.06
CA ARG A 129 -26.58 -4.24 36.27
C ARG A 129 -28.01 -4.71 36.49
N GLY A 130 -28.18 -5.94 36.97
CA GLY A 130 -29.52 -6.45 37.26
C GLY A 130 -29.60 -7.91 37.68
N LEU A 131 -28.61 -8.43 38.39
CA LEU A 131 -28.77 -9.64 39.17
C LEU A 131 -28.74 -9.24 40.64
N GLU A 132 -29.94 -8.94 41.16
CA GLU A 132 -30.27 -9.10 42.58
C GLU A 132 -30.13 -10.57 42.99
#